data_AF-A0A919TU17-F1
#
_entry.id   AF-A0A919TU17-F1
#
_cell.length_a   1.000
_cell.length_b   1.000
_cell.length_c   1.000
_cell.angle_alpha   90.00
_cell.angle_beta   90.00
_cell.angle_gamma   90.00
#
_symmetry.space_group_name_H-M   'P 1'
#
loop_
_entity.id
_entity.type
_entity.pdbx_description
1 polymer ?
#
loop_
_entity_poly.entity_id
_entity_poly.type
_entity_poly.pdbx_seq_one_letter_code
_entity_poly.pdbx_strand_id
1 'polypeptide(L)' 'MTAREVKGDERDQAYGEQARRYPGFAEYERKTAGIRTIPVLELSRADGGE' A
#
# COMPACT_ATOMS: atom_id res chain seq x y z
N MET A 1 15.80 -6.05 5.62
CA MET A 1 14.37 -5.88 5.34
C MET A 1 14.15 -6.11 3.87
N THR A 2 13.09 -6.81 3.47
CA THR A 2 12.68 -6.99 2.07
C THR A 2 11.40 -6.21 1.82
N ALA A 3 11.22 -5.73 0.59
CA ALA A 3 10.03 -5.03 0.14
C ALA A 3 9.47 -5.73 -1.09
N ARG A 4 8.16 -5.97 -1.10
CA ARG A 4 7.44 -6.57 -2.21
C ARG A 4 6.24 -5.68 -2.55
N GLU A 5 6.06 -5.38 -3.83
CA GLU A 5 4.83 -4.73 -4.28
C GLU A 5 3.65 -5.71 -4.22
N VAL A 6 2.59 -5.30 -3.55
CA VAL A 6 1.32 -6.04 -3.52
C VAL A 6 0.39 -5.49 -4.62
N LYS A 7 -0.41 -6.37 -5.22
CA LYS A 7 -1.21 -6.07 -6.42
C LYS A 7 -2.63 -6.63 -6.29
N GLY A 8 -3.55 -6.07 -7.08
CA GLY A 8 -4.94 -6.53 -7.16
C GLY A 8 -5.67 -6.41 -5.82
N ASP A 9 -6.49 -7.41 -5.50
CA ASP A 9 -7.36 -7.44 -4.33
C ASP A 9 -6.60 -7.22 -3.00
N GLU A 10 -5.40 -7.82 -2.88
CA GLU A 10 -4.54 -7.67 -1.70
C GLU A 10 -4.11 -6.21 -1.49
N ARG A 11 -3.79 -5.50 -2.58
CA ARG A 11 -3.51 -4.05 -2.54
C ARG A 11 -4.73 -3.28 -2.10
N ASP A 12 -5.90 -3.56 -2.66
CA ASP A 12 -7.12 -2.80 -2.37
C ASP A 12 -7.59 -2.99 -0.94
N GLN A 13 -7.48 -4.21 -0.40
CA GLN A 13 -7.75 -4.47 1.01
C GLN A 13 -6.78 -3.72 1.93
N ALA A 14 -5.47 -3.81 1.66
CA ALA A 14 -4.45 -3.14 2.46
C ALA A 14 -4.59 -1.60 2.41
N TYR A 15 -4.79 -1.05 1.21
CA TYR A 15 -4.97 0.39 1.02
C TYR A 15 -6.28 0.89 1.65
N GLY A 16 -7.38 0.13 1.52
CA GLY A 16 -8.67 0.45 2.11
C GLY A 16 -8.59 0.52 3.65
N GLU A 17 -7.90 -0.43 4.29
CA GLU A 17 -7.68 -0.39 5.74
C GLU A 17 -6.83 0.81 6.17
N GLN A 18 -5.82 1.20 5.38
CA GLN A 18 -5.05 2.42 5.65
C GLN A 18 -5.93 3.67 5.49
N ALA A 19 -6.72 3.77 4.42
CA ALA A 19 -7.63 4.87 4.18
C ALA A 19 -8.70 5.02 5.28
N ARG A 20 -9.15 3.90 5.85
CA ARG A 20 -10.09 3.90 6.98
C ARG A 20 -9.48 4.46 8.26
N ARG A 21 -8.22 4.14 8.56
CA ARG A 21 -7.52 4.60 9.77
C ARG A 21 -6.91 5.99 9.60
N TYR A 22 -6.49 6.31 8.38
CA TYR A 22 -5.79 7.52 7.99
C TYR A 22 -6.49 8.13 6.77
N PRO A 23 -7.52 8.98 6.99
CA PRO A 23 -8.38 9.49 5.91
C PRO A 23 -7.64 10.29 4.83
N GLY A 24 -6.42 10.77 5.12
CA GLY A 24 -5.54 11.39 4.13
C GLY A 24 -5.20 10.49 2.94
N PHE A 25 -5.13 9.17 3.14
CA PHE A 25 -4.93 8.21 2.04
C PHE A 25 -6.12 8.20 1.07
N ALA A 26 -7.36 8.23 1.58
CA ALA A 26 -8.55 8.31 0.73
C ALA A 26 -8.55 9.57 -0.13
N GLU A 27 -8.12 10.71 0.42
CA GLU A 27 -8.00 11.94 -0.35
C GLU A 27 -6.91 11.85 -1.42
N TYR A 28 -5.77 11.24 -1.10
CA TYR A 28 -4.67 11.08 -2.06
C TYR A 28 -5.05 10.15 -3.22
N GLU A 29 -5.78 9.07 -2.94
CA GLU A 29 -6.33 8.20 -3.98
C GLU A 29 -7.28 8.96 -4.92
N ARG A 30 -8.19 9.78 -4.38
CA ARG A 30 -9.06 10.64 -5.21
C ARG A 30 -8.27 11.60 -6.11
N LYS A 31 -7.20 12.20 -5.59
CA LYS A 31 -6.36 13.14 -6.36
C LYS A 31 -5.58 12.46 -7.49
N THR A 32 -5.35 11.15 -7.40
CA THR A 32 -4.55 10.38 -8.37
C THR A 32 -5.39 9.44 -9.23
N ALA A 33 -6.71 9.37 -8.98
CA ALA A 33 -7.66 8.61 -9.77
C ALA A 33 -7.60 9.01 -11.25
N GLY A 34 -7.50 8.02 -12.14
CA GLY A 34 -7.36 8.23 -13.58
C GLY A 34 -5.94 8.63 -14.05
N ILE A 35 -5.02 8.90 -13.13
CA ILE A 35 -3.59 9.18 -13.45
C ILE A 35 -2.76 7.93 -13.23
N ARG A 36 -2.82 7.36 -12.02
CA ARG A 36 -2.10 6.13 -11.65
C ARG A 36 -2.71 5.46 -10.43
N THR A 37 -2.57 4.15 -10.33
CA THR A 37 -2.80 3.43 -9.09
C THR A 37 -1.63 3.65 -8.14
N ILE A 38 -1.92 3.96 -6.87
CA ILE A 38 -0.89 4.15 -5.86
C ILE A 38 -0.33 2.77 -5.45
N PRO A 39 0.98 2.51 -5.61
CA PRO A 39 1.58 1.24 -5.24
C PRO A 39 1.57 1.05 -3.72
N VAL A 40 1.41 -0.19 -3.30
CA VAL A 40 1.51 -0.60 -1.89
C VAL A 40 2.64 -1.61 -1.78
N LEU A 41 3.47 -1.45 -0.76
CA LEU A 41 4.60 -2.33 -0.50
C LEU A 41 4.37 -3.06 0.82
N GLU A 42 4.44 -4.38 0.77
CA GLU A 42 4.61 -5.20 1.96
C GLU A 42 6.09 -5.15 2.37
N LEU A 43 6.32 -4.90 3.65
CA LEU A 43 7.66 -4.81 4.23
C LEU A 43 7.87 -6.00 5.17
N SER A 44 8.82 -6.86 4.82
CA SER A 44 9.18 -8.02 5.61
C SER A 44 10.54 -7.80 6.27
N ARG A 45 10.72 -8.26 7.51
CA ARG A 45 12.05 -8.29 8.14
C ARG A 45 12.93 -9.19 7.28
N ALA A 46 14.12 -8.71 6.91
CA ALA A 46 15.10 -9.67 6.37
C ALA A 46 15.61 -10.41 7.59
N ASP A 47 15.60 -11.74 7.50
CA ASP A 47 16.29 -12.56 8.47
C ASP A 47 17.72 -12.02 8.55
N GLY A 48 18.10 -11.55 9.74
CA GLY A 48 19.45 -11.03 9.95
C GLY A 48 20.37 -12.22 9.85
N GLY A 49 20.93 -12.45 8.66
CA GLY A 49 21.99 -13.43 8.48
C GLY A 49 23.08 -13.15 9.50
N GLU A 50 23.31 -14.13 10.36
CA GLU A 50 24.37 -14.18 11.36
C GLU A 50 25.76 -14.03 10.71
#